data_AF-A0A969WNL7-F1
#
_entry.id   AF-A0A969WNL7-F1
#
_cell.length_a   1.000
_cell.length_b   1.000
_cell.length_c   1.000
_cell.angle_alpha   90.00
_cell.angle_beta   90.00
_cell.angle_gamma   90.00
#
_symmetry.space_group_name_H-M   'P 1'
#
loop_
_entity.id
_entity.type
_entity.pdbx_description
1 polymer ?
#
loop_
_entity_poly.entity_id
_entity_poly.type
_entity_poly.pdbx_seq_one_letter_code
_entity_poly.pdbx_strand_id
1 'polypeptide(L)'
;MKRMFLISAIILAVLAFSSCEKKSGVYTPKKKISRVYEQWTGGNKMLSEKWTWDGNLLSKIEEYWDGELYGTYRYKYDGKQVSEIIEVDGYTAKFKYDGKKLNKIEVSYNNFILMTFTPKYTKNNITEIEVVENDVDYNYTKVGKLLRGVLPENTFKHDAVSNKSTRGTMSSETYTMKFTYESSNIKKKEIIYQDGYTETFVYTYDKGKNPYNGLLISPTNLFELSKNNVIKEVIEDSEGYYKEYEYDYTYENNYPTEITYQNGGYTYTSFITYE
;
A
#
# COMPACT_ATOMS: atom_id res chain seq x y z
N MET A 1 -27.69 -25.27 39.52
CA MET A 1 -27.24 -25.30 38.12
C MET A 1 -27.49 -23.97 37.38
N LYS A 2 -26.87 -22.86 37.81
CA LYS A 2 -27.01 -21.54 37.13
C LYS A 2 -25.70 -20.75 36.99
N ARG A 3 -24.54 -21.36 37.26
CA ARG A 3 -23.23 -20.68 37.17
C ARG A 3 -22.31 -21.18 36.05
N MET A 4 -22.71 -22.20 35.28
CA MET A 4 -21.91 -22.73 34.15
C MET A 4 -22.18 -22.08 32.79
N PHE A 5 -23.26 -21.30 32.62
CA PHE A 5 -23.57 -20.65 31.35
C PHE A 5 -22.90 -19.27 31.13
N LEU A 6 -22.42 -18.62 32.19
CA LEU A 6 -21.72 -17.33 32.04
C LEU A 6 -20.26 -17.49 31.57
N ILE A 7 -19.60 -18.59 31.93
CA ILE A 7 -18.18 -18.77 31.64
C ILE A 7 -17.96 -19.13 30.15
N SER A 8 -18.87 -19.90 29.54
CA SER A 8 -18.82 -20.24 28.12
C SER A 8 -19.11 -19.05 27.20
N ALA A 9 -19.98 -18.11 27.60
CA ALA A 9 -20.22 -16.87 26.85
C ALA A 9 -19.03 -15.89 26.92
N ILE A 10 -18.34 -15.83 28.07
CA ILE A 10 -17.14 -15.00 28.23
C ILE A 10 -15.96 -15.59 27.44
N ILE A 11 -15.82 -16.93 27.39
CA ILE A 11 -14.77 -17.57 26.59
C ILE A 11 -15.04 -17.40 25.07
N LEU A 12 -16.29 -17.49 24.61
CA LEU A 12 -16.60 -17.18 23.20
C LEU A 12 -16.39 -15.71 22.85
N ALA A 13 -16.70 -14.78 23.76
CA ALA A 13 -16.42 -13.36 23.56
C ALA A 13 -14.90 -13.10 23.56
N VAL A 14 -14.14 -13.69 24.49
CA VAL A 14 -12.68 -13.56 24.54
C VAL A 14 -12.01 -14.23 23.34
N LEU A 15 -12.55 -15.31 22.77
CA LEU A 15 -12.07 -15.91 21.52
C LEU A 15 -12.50 -15.12 20.27
N ALA A 16 -13.67 -14.47 20.29
CA ALA A 16 -14.09 -13.55 19.23
C ALA A 16 -13.24 -12.26 19.23
N PHE A 17 -12.84 -11.77 20.41
CA PHE A 17 -11.98 -10.58 20.56
C PHE A 17 -10.48 -10.88 20.52
N SER A 18 -10.02 -12.12 20.74
CA SER A 18 -8.62 -12.52 20.50
C SER A 18 -8.30 -12.72 19.02
N SER A 19 -9.31 -12.71 18.15
CA SER A 19 -9.13 -12.63 16.68
C SER A 19 -8.81 -11.22 16.18
N CYS A 20 -8.85 -10.21 17.05
CA CYS A 20 -8.66 -8.79 16.70
C CYS A 20 -7.22 -8.30 16.86
N GLU A 21 -6.23 -9.20 16.84
CA GLU A 21 -4.87 -8.79 16.48
C GLU A 21 -4.83 -8.69 14.95
N LYS A 22 -4.89 -7.45 14.42
CA LYS A 22 -4.48 -7.20 13.03
C LYS A 22 -3.07 -7.78 12.87
N LYS A 23 -2.94 -8.92 12.21
CA LYS A 23 -1.65 -9.51 11.88
C LYS A 23 -1.11 -8.75 10.67
N SER A 24 0.07 -8.16 10.82
CA SER A 24 0.74 -7.52 9.68
C SER A 24 0.97 -8.57 8.58
N GLY A 25 0.76 -8.17 7.32
CA GLY A 25 0.98 -9.03 6.16
C GLY A 25 -0.02 -10.14 5.93
N VAL A 26 -1.17 -10.13 6.62
CA VAL A 26 -2.29 -11.02 6.31
C VAL A 26 -3.38 -10.25 5.58
N TYR A 27 -3.47 -10.44 4.26
CA TYR A 27 -4.54 -9.87 3.43
C TYR A 27 -5.68 -10.88 3.28
N THR A 28 -6.86 -10.53 3.80
CA THR A 28 -8.07 -11.37 3.77
C THR A 28 -9.29 -10.51 3.47
N PRO A 29 -9.45 -10.04 2.21
CA PRO A 29 -10.58 -9.19 1.88
C PRO A 29 -11.88 -10.01 1.91
N LYS A 30 -13.00 -9.35 2.18
CA LYS A 30 -14.31 -10.02 2.12
C LYS A 30 -14.82 -10.22 0.69
N LYS A 31 -14.35 -9.39 -0.25
CA LYS A 31 -14.56 -9.53 -1.69
C LYS A 31 -13.19 -9.57 -2.35
N LYS A 32 -12.94 -10.59 -3.15
CA LYS A 32 -11.67 -10.76 -3.88
C LYS A 32 -11.77 -9.98 -5.17
N ILE A 33 -10.84 -9.05 -5.39
CA ILE A 33 -10.71 -8.37 -6.67
C ILE A 33 -10.36 -9.44 -7.71
N SER A 34 -11.04 -9.43 -8.86
CA SER A 34 -10.73 -10.34 -9.96
C SER A 34 -10.03 -9.60 -11.10
N ARG A 35 -10.54 -8.41 -11.48
CA ARG A 35 -9.91 -7.53 -12.49
C ARG A 35 -10.13 -6.06 -12.16
N VAL A 36 -9.15 -5.26 -12.56
CA VAL A 36 -9.23 -3.79 -12.60
C VAL A 36 -9.08 -3.35 -14.05
N TYR A 37 -9.98 -2.47 -14.48
CA TYR A 37 -9.91 -1.83 -15.79
C TYR A 37 -9.71 -0.34 -15.59
N GLU A 38 -8.99 0.31 -16.49
CA GLU A 38 -8.76 1.75 -16.45
C GLU A 38 -9.26 2.39 -17.74
N GLN A 39 -9.74 3.62 -17.62
CA GLN A 39 -10.16 4.46 -18.73
C GLN A 39 -9.81 5.91 -18.38
N TRP A 40 -9.19 6.62 -19.31
CA TRP A 40 -9.10 8.08 -19.25
C TRP A 40 -10.11 8.72 -20.19
N THR A 41 -10.37 10.01 -20.01
CA THR A 41 -11.32 10.76 -20.85
C THR A 41 -10.96 10.65 -22.33
N GLY A 42 -11.89 10.15 -23.14
CA GLY A 42 -11.67 9.93 -24.58
C GLY A 42 -10.86 8.67 -24.93
N GLY A 43 -10.38 7.93 -23.93
CA GLY A 43 -9.68 6.65 -24.08
C GLY A 43 -10.62 5.44 -24.05
N ASN A 44 -10.10 4.32 -24.53
CA ASN A 44 -10.77 3.03 -24.41
C ASN A 44 -10.63 2.48 -22.98
N LYS A 45 -11.65 1.78 -22.51
CA LYS A 45 -11.56 0.99 -21.27
C LYS A 45 -10.67 -0.21 -21.53
N MET A 46 -9.56 -0.32 -20.81
CA MET A 46 -8.58 -1.40 -20.97
C MET A 46 -8.40 -2.17 -19.67
N LEU A 47 -8.07 -3.46 -19.79
CA LEU A 47 -7.62 -4.24 -18.64
C LEU A 47 -6.31 -3.63 -18.15
N SER A 48 -6.26 -3.27 -16.87
CA SER A 48 -5.04 -2.79 -16.20
C SER A 48 -4.48 -3.88 -15.29
N GLU A 49 -5.35 -4.64 -14.61
CA GLU A 49 -4.91 -5.69 -13.71
C GLU A 49 -5.80 -6.93 -13.76
N LYS A 50 -5.17 -8.08 -13.56
CA LYS A 50 -5.86 -9.35 -13.35
C LYS A 50 -5.28 -10.07 -12.14
N TRP A 51 -6.16 -10.39 -11.21
CA TRP A 51 -5.82 -10.95 -9.91
C TRP A 51 -6.15 -12.44 -9.89
N THR A 52 -5.23 -13.24 -9.36
CA THR A 52 -5.39 -14.69 -9.21
C THR A 52 -5.31 -15.06 -7.75
N TRP A 53 -6.22 -15.92 -7.30
CA TRP A 53 -6.33 -16.35 -5.91
C TRP A 53 -6.09 -17.87 -5.79
N ASP A 54 -5.41 -18.28 -4.73
CA ASP A 54 -5.35 -19.67 -4.27
C ASP A 54 -6.13 -19.79 -2.96
N GLY A 55 -7.34 -20.34 -3.05
CA GLY A 55 -8.30 -20.27 -1.96
C GLY A 55 -8.52 -18.81 -1.56
N ASN A 56 -8.17 -18.44 -0.32
CA ASN A 56 -8.32 -17.07 0.21
C ASN A 56 -7.03 -16.24 0.20
N LEU A 57 -5.97 -16.72 -0.44
CA LEU A 57 -4.68 -16.04 -0.55
C LEU A 57 -4.50 -15.49 -1.96
N LEU A 58 -4.05 -14.25 -2.08
CA LEU A 58 -3.73 -13.63 -3.37
C LEU A 58 -2.44 -14.29 -3.87
N SER A 59 -2.45 -14.96 -5.01
CA SER A 59 -1.25 -15.65 -5.52
C SER A 59 -0.50 -14.83 -6.56
N LYS A 60 -1.23 -14.04 -7.36
CA LYS A 60 -0.65 -13.30 -8.49
C LYS A 60 -1.46 -12.06 -8.86
N ILE A 61 -0.76 -10.98 -9.23
CA ILE A 61 -1.31 -9.86 -9.99
C ILE A 61 -0.56 -9.78 -11.32
N GLU A 62 -1.30 -9.78 -12.43
CA GLU A 62 -0.80 -9.50 -13.78
C GLU A 62 -1.19 -8.07 -14.12
N GLU A 63 -0.21 -7.22 -14.41
CA GLU A 63 -0.42 -5.83 -14.84
C GLU A 63 -0.32 -5.72 -16.35
N TYR A 64 -1.17 -4.90 -16.94
CA TYR A 64 -1.27 -4.69 -18.37
C TYR A 64 -1.12 -3.20 -18.70
N TRP A 65 -0.39 -2.91 -19.77
CA TRP A 65 -0.27 -1.57 -20.35
C TRP A 65 -0.54 -1.67 -21.84
N ASP A 66 -1.47 -0.84 -22.34
CA ASP A 66 -1.90 -0.85 -23.74
C ASP A 66 -2.30 -2.24 -24.27
N GLY A 67 -2.92 -3.05 -23.40
CA GLY A 67 -3.35 -4.41 -23.73
C GLY A 67 -2.25 -5.49 -23.65
N GLU A 68 -0.99 -5.10 -23.44
CA GLU A 68 0.14 -6.02 -23.30
C GLU A 68 0.48 -6.30 -21.83
N LEU A 69 0.97 -7.50 -21.54
CA LEU A 69 1.42 -7.85 -20.19
C LEU A 69 2.69 -7.03 -19.86
N TYR A 70 2.55 -6.10 -18.92
CA TYR A 70 3.62 -5.20 -18.49
C TYR A 70 4.40 -5.77 -17.30
N GLY A 71 3.70 -6.43 -16.36
CA GLY A 71 4.29 -6.89 -15.11
C GLY A 71 3.57 -8.10 -14.53
N THR A 72 4.27 -8.84 -13.67
CA THR A 72 3.65 -9.94 -12.90
C THR A 72 4.26 -10.01 -11.51
N TYR A 73 3.42 -9.86 -10.50
CA TYR A 73 3.76 -9.94 -9.09
C TYR A 73 3.26 -11.26 -8.53
N ARG A 74 4.16 -12.10 -8.00
CA ARG A 74 3.82 -13.37 -7.37
C ARG A 74 4.02 -13.29 -5.87
N TYR A 75 3.01 -13.72 -5.13
CA TYR A 75 2.99 -13.67 -3.67
C TYR A 75 3.31 -15.04 -3.10
N LYS A 76 4.23 -15.07 -2.15
CA LYS A 76 4.52 -16.24 -1.33
C LYS A 76 4.14 -15.98 0.11
N TYR A 77 3.79 -17.05 0.81
CA TYR A 77 3.29 -16.99 2.17
C TYR A 77 4.06 -17.94 3.08
N ASP A 78 4.25 -17.50 4.33
CA ASP A 78 4.50 -18.39 5.47
C ASP A 78 3.18 -18.51 6.26
N GLY A 79 2.52 -19.65 6.12
CA GLY A 79 1.14 -19.83 6.56
C GLY A 79 0.17 -18.87 5.86
N LYS A 80 -0.22 -17.79 6.57
CA LYS A 80 -1.12 -16.74 6.03
C LYS A 80 -0.44 -15.38 5.88
N GLN A 81 0.79 -15.22 6.35
CA GLN A 81 1.54 -13.97 6.25
C GLN A 81 2.32 -13.96 4.94
N VAL A 82 2.23 -12.88 4.18
CA VAL A 82 3.06 -12.68 2.98
C VAL A 82 4.53 -12.67 3.42
N SER A 83 5.33 -13.59 2.89
CA SER A 83 6.76 -13.69 3.21
C SER A 83 7.63 -13.07 2.12
N GLU A 84 7.17 -13.12 0.88
CA GLU A 84 7.92 -12.62 -0.28
C GLU A 84 6.98 -12.23 -1.41
N ILE A 85 7.35 -11.19 -2.14
CA ILE A 85 6.72 -10.83 -3.41
C ILE A 85 7.80 -10.70 -4.48
N ILE A 86 7.58 -11.36 -5.60
CA ILE A 86 8.55 -11.45 -6.70
C ILE A 86 7.92 -10.85 -7.96
N GLU A 87 8.57 -9.83 -8.50
CA GLU A 87 8.33 -9.37 -9.86
C GLU A 87 9.20 -10.18 -10.83
N VAL A 88 8.64 -10.55 -11.99
CA VAL A 88 9.33 -11.37 -13.01
C VAL A 88 10.68 -10.80 -13.44
N ASP A 89 10.85 -9.47 -13.36
CA ASP A 89 12.06 -8.78 -13.80
C ASP A 89 13.17 -8.71 -12.75
N GLY A 90 13.09 -9.49 -11.67
CA GLY A 90 14.17 -9.65 -10.69
C GLY A 90 14.08 -8.73 -9.47
N TYR A 91 13.05 -7.88 -9.38
CA TYR A 91 12.73 -7.18 -8.14
C TYR A 91 12.01 -8.11 -7.16
N THR A 92 12.38 -8.02 -5.88
CA THR A 92 11.80 -8.86 -4.83
C THR A 92 11.66 -8.06 -3.54
N ALA A 93 10.53 -8.21 -2.86
CA ALA A 93 10.29 -7.67 -1.52
C ALA A 93 10.15 -8.84 -0.54
N LYS A 94 11.02 -8.88 0.47
CA LYS A 94 10.99 -9.90 1.53
C LYS A 94 10.49 -9.29 2.83
N PHE A 95 9.54 -9.98 3.46
CA PHE A 95 8.87 -9.54 4.68
C PHE A 95 9.32 -10.42 5.84
N LYS A 96 9.99 -9.81 6.83
CA LYS A 96 10.48 -10.49 8.03
C LYS A 96 9.59 -10.11 9.21
N TYR A 97 9.20 -11.11 9.99
CA TYR A 97 8.30 -10.94 11.13
C TYR A 97 8.97 -11.36 12.43
N ASP A 98 8.60 -10.69 13.52
CA ASP A 98 8.81 -11.17 14.88
C ASP A 98 7.44 -11.60 15.44
N GLY A 99 7.20 -12.92 15.39
CA GLY A 99 5.87 -13.50 15.57
C GLY A 99 4.85 -12.95 14.57
N LYS A 100 3.87 -12.18 15.05
CA LYS A 100 2.79 -11.61 14.22
C LYS A 100 3.06 -10.18 13.74
N LYS A 101 4.14 -9.54 14.21
CA LYS A 101 4.47 -8.15 13.87
C LYS A 101 5.48 -8.13 12.74
N LEU A 102 5.23 -7.30 11.72
CA LEU A 102 6.22 -7.05 10.68
C LEU A 102 7.40 -6.31 11.31
N ASN A 103 8.59 -6.87 11.18
CA ASN A 103 9.84 -6.34 11.74
C ASN A 103 10.62 -5.58 10.66
N LYS A 104 10.71 -6.15 9.44
CA LYS A 104 11.50 -5.55 8.36
C LYS A 104 10.94 -5.90 6.99
N ILE A 105 11.05 -4.96 6.05
CA ILE A 105 10.93 -5.25 4.61
C ILE A 105 12.29 -4.99 3.96
N GLU A 106 12.74 -5.91 3.11
CA GLU A 106 13.93 -5.74 2.28
C GLU A 106 13.51 -5.83 0.81
N VAL A 107 13.77 -4.76 0.06
CA VAL A 107 13.61 -4.77 -1.39
C VAL A 107 14.97 -4.95 -2.03
N SER A 108 15.05 -5.90 -2.96
CA SER A 108 16.26 -6.17 -3.71
C SER A 108 16.01 -6.31 -5.19
N TYR A 109 17.03 -6.01 -5.99
CA TYR A 109 17.10 -6.31 -7.42
C TYR A 109 18.36 -7.13 -7.68
N ASN A 110 18.22 -8.30 -8.31
CA ASN A 110 19.35 -9.21 -8.58
C ASN A 110 20.21 -9.49 -7.32
N ASN A 111 19.57 -9.68 -6.16
CA ASN A 111 20.17 -9.91 -4.85
C ASN A 111 20.90 -8.71 -4.20
N PHE A 112 20.89 -7.53 -4.83
CA PHE A 112 21.36 -6.29 -4.19
C PHE A 112 20.21 -5.63 -3.44
N ILE A 113 20.40 -5.36 -2.14
CA ILE A 113 19.40 -4.66 -1.34
C ILE A 113 19.35 -3.19 -1.78
N LEU A 114 18.21 -2.78 -2.31
CA LEU A 114 17.94 -1.41 -2.72
C LEU A 114 17.40 -0.58 -1.56
N MET A 115 16.48 -1.16 -0.80
CA MET A 115 15.77 -0.43 0.25
C MET A 115 15.43 -1.32 1.43
N THR A 116 15.46 -0.76 2.63
CA THR A 116 14.98 -1.43 3.84
C THR A 116 13.99 -0.57 4.60
N PHE A 117 12.98 -1.22 5.16
CA PHE A 117 11.92 -0.59 5.95
C PHE A 117 11.88 -1.21 7.32
N THR A 118 11.93 -0.37 8.35
CA THR A 118 11.89 -0.81 9.75
C THR A 118 10.70 -0.14 10.44
N PRO A 119 9.52 -0.80 10.48
CA PRO A 119 8.36 -0.29 11.18
C PRO A 119 8.53 -0.25 12.71
N LYS A 120 8.06 0.83 13.32
CA LYS A 120 7.87 0.98 14.76
C LYS A 120 6.38 1.09 15.08
N TYR A 121 6.00 0.56 16.23
CA TYR A 121 4.60 0.40 16.61
C TYR A 121 4.25 1.15 17.88
N THR A 122 3.05 1.74 17.88
CA THR A 122 2.36 2.13 19.10
C THR A 122 1.14 1.23 19.24
N LYS A 123 1.10 0.42 20.30
CA LYS A 123 0.12 -0.67 20.46
C LYS A 123 0.20 -1.64 19.27
N ASN A 124 -0.82 -1.64 18.41
CA ASN A 124 -0.95 -2.55 17.25
C ASN A 124 -0.85 -1.83 15.89
N ASN A 125 -0.66 -0.51 15.87
CA ASN A 125 -0.54 0.26 14.63
C ASN A 125 0.93 0.60 14.36
N ILE A 126 1.33 0.56 13.08
CA ILE A 126 2.61 1.11 12.63
C ILE A 126 2.49 2.63 12.72
N THR A 127 3.28 3.28 13.56
CA THR A 127 3.23 4.75 13.72
C THR A 127 4.42 5.43 13.07
N GLU A 128 5.48 4.67 12.80
CA GLU A 128 6.68 5.18 12.16
C GLU A 128 7.30 4.05 11.32
N ILE A 129 7.93 4.41 10.20
CA ILE A 129 8.78 3.52 9.41
C ILE A 129 10.06 4.29 9.11
N GLU A 130 11.19 3.73 9.52
CA GLU A 130 12.50 4.17 9.05
C GLU A 130 12.78 3.52 7.70
N VAL A 131 13.18 4.33 6.72
CA VAL A 131 13.55 3.87 5.38
C VAL A 131 15.01 4.17 5.14
N VAL A 132 15.75 3.14 4.72
CA VAL A 132 17.12 3.27 4.24
C VAL A 132 17.15 2.90 2.77
N GLU A 133 17.53 3.84 1.93
CA GLU A 133 17.69 3.69 0.50
C GLU A 133 19.18 3.65 0.17
N ASN A 134 19.63 2.57 -0.48
CA ASN A 134 21.02 2.42 -0.90
C ASN A 134 21.22 3.08 -2.26
N ASP A 135 22.36 3.74 -2.46
CA ASP A 135 22.74 4.39 -3.72
C ASP A 135 23.12 3.34 -4.78
N VAL A 136 22.09 2.73 -5.36
CA VAL A 136 22.15 1.76 -6.44
C VAL A 136 21.24 2.29 -7.55
N ASP A 137 21.64 2.20 -8.80
CA ASP A 137 20.75 2.53 -9.91
C ASP A 137 19.64 1.48 -10.01
N TYR A 138 18.39 1.89 -9.84
CA TYR A 138 17.23 1.02 -9.92
C TYR A 138 16.02 1.76 -10.49
N ASN A 139 15.06 1.00 -11.00
CA ASN A 139 13.83 1.54 -11.54
C ASN A 139 12.84 1.86 -10.40
N TYR A 140 12.73 3.14 -10.06
CA TYR A 140 11.83 3.65 -9.02
C TYR A 140 10.38 3.27 -9.24
N THR A 141 9.90 3.30 -10.48
CA THR A 141 8.52 2.90 -10.80
C THR A 141 8.28 1.45 -10.44
N LYS A 142 9.24 0.54 -10.69
CA LYS A 142 9.13 -0.88 -10.33
C LYS A 142 9.21 -1.11 -8.82
N VAL A 143 10.13 -0.44 -8.13
CA VAL A 143 10.23 -0.52 -6.65
C VAL A 143 8.98 0.07 -5.99
N GLY A 144 8.50 1.21 -6.47
CA GLY A 144 7.26 1.84 -6.08
C GLY A 144 6.10 0.87 -6.23
N LYS A 145 5.90 0.28 -7.41
CA LYS A 145 4.88 -0.76 -7.71
C LYS A 145 4.93 -1.94 -6.74
N LEU A 146 6.13 -2.47 -6.49
CA LEU A 146 6.34 -3.59 -5.59
C LEU A 146 6.04 -3.27 -4.10
N LEU A 147 6.00 -2.00 -3.73
CA LEU A 147 5.82 -1.53 -2.35
C LEU A 147 4.60 -0.64 -2.14
N ARG A 148 3.72 -0.52 -3.15
CA ARG A 148 2.54 0.35 -3.04
C ARG A 148 1.69 -0.10 -1.86
N GLY A 149 1.44 0.78 -0.88
CA GLY A 149 0.79 0.43 0.39
C GLY A 149 1.73 0.41 1.59
N VAL A 150 3.04 0.45 1.36
CA VAL A 150 4.05 0.88 2.33
C VAL A 150 4.59 2.27 1.96
N LEU A 151 4.69 2.55 0.66
CA LEU A 151 5.17 3.82 0.11
C LEU A 151 4.20 4.42 -0.93
N PRO A 152 4.03 5.76 -0.93
CA PRO A 152 3.54 6.52 -2.08
C PRO A 152 4.47 6.46 -3.28
N GLU A 153 3.94 6.63 -4.49
CA GLU A 153 4.75 6.74 -5.71
C GLU A 153 5.64 8.00 -5.71
N ASN A 154 5.25 9.06 -5.01
CA ASN A 154 6.02 10.31 -4.91
C ASN A 154 7.04 10.38 -3.76
N THR A 155 7.20 9.34 -2.93
CA THR A 155 8.17 9.39 -1.80
C THR A 155 9.61 9.23 -2.21
N PHE A 156 9.82 8.73 -3.42
CA PHE A 156 11.16 8.54 -3.92
C PHE A 156 11.70 9.91 -4.28
N LYS A 157 12.74 10.33 -3.56
CA LYS A 157 13.43 11.62 -3.76
C LYS A 157 13.97 11.79 -5.19
N HIS A 158 13.87 10.75 -6.02
CA HIS A 158 14.41 10.72 -7.36
C HIS A 158 13.53 11.24 -8.49
N ASP A 159 12.28 11.62 -8.26
CA ASP A 159 11.60 12.50 -9.23
C ASP A 159 12.13 13.95 -9.18
N ALA A 160 12.88 14.33 -8.13
CA ALA A 160 13.68 15.55 -8.08
C ALA A 160 15.08 15.40 -8.76
N VAL A 161 15.27 14.41 -9.64
CA VAL A 161 16.53 14.14 -10.36
C VAL A 161 16.81 15.07 -11.54
N SER A 162 16.07 16.16 -11.69
CA SER A 162 16.64 17.29 -12.44
C SER A 162 17.85 17.93 -11.72
N ASN A 163 18.10 17.63 -10.42
CA ASN A 163 19.18 18.23 -9.63
C ASN A 163 20.33 17.28 -9.21
N LYS A 164 20.29 16.00 -9.58
CA LYS A 164 21.31 15.01 -9.13
C LYS A 164 22.69 15.17 -9.77
N SER A 165 22.83 15.99 -10.82
CA SER A 165 24.13 16.24 -11.48
C SER A 165 25.12 17.07 -10.65
N THR A 166 24.75 17.52 -9.44
CA THR A 166 25.59 18.41 -8.61
C THR A 166 25.98 17.84 -7.24
N ARG A 167 25.48 16.66 -6.84
CA ARG A 167 25.79 16.09 -5.52
C ARG A 167 26.71 14.87 -5.70
N GLY A 168 27.98 15.05 -5.36
CA GLY A 168 29.02 14.04 -5.50
C GLY A 168 28.76 12.76 -4.70
N THR A 169 29.19 11.64 -5.28
CA THR A 169 29.51 10.32 -4.68
C THR A 169 28.77 9.88 -3.39
N MET A 170 27.90 8.88 -3.58
CA MET A 170 27.64 7.72 -2.70
C MET A 170 27.41 7.98 -1.21
N SER A 171 26.16 8.25 -0.84
CA SER A 171 25.67 7.96 0.50
C SER A 171 24.25 7.38 0.42
N SER A 172 24.00 6.28 1.15
CA SER A 172 22.64 5.81 1.40
C SER A 172 21.80 6.94 2.00
N GLU A 173 20.60 7.17 1.46
CA GLU A 173 19.66 8.14 2.04
C GLU A 173 18.82 7.47 3.12
N THR A 174 18.53 8.21 4.19
CA THR A 174 17.60 7.75 5.23
C THR A 174 16.51 8.79 5.41
N TYR A 175 15.28 8.34 5.53
CA TYR A 175 14.15 9.19 5.88
C TYR A 175 13.18 8.43 6.76
N THR A 176 12.33 9.18 7.47
CA THR A 176 11.35 8.63 8.39
C THR A 176 9.96 8.97 7.91
N MET A 177 9.09 7.96 7.83
CA MET A 177 7.66 8.15 7.62
C MET A 177 6.93 8.04 8.95
N LYS A 178 6.07 9.00 9.27
CA LYS A 178 5.24 9.01 10.48
C LYS A 178 3.77 8.99 10.12
N PHE A 179 2.98 8.24 10.88
CA PHE A 179 1.56 8.05 10.64
C PHE A 179 0.74 8.44 11.86
N THR A 180 -0.25 9.30 11.65
CA THR A 180 -1.29 9.60 12.64
C THR A 180 -2.60 8.97 12.21
N TYR A 181 -3.29 8.33 13.15
CA TYR A 181 -4.54 7.61 12.88
C TYR A 181 -5.75 8.32 13.46
N GLU A 182 -6.86 8.24 12.75
CA GLU A 182 -8.19 8.49 13.29
C GLU A 182 -8.99 7.19 13.16
N SER A 183 -9.34 6.59 14.30
CA SER A 183 -9.89 5.24 14.36
C SER A 183 -8.98 4.20 13.68
N SER A 184 -9.37 3.68 12.50
CA SER A 184 -8.63 2.66 11.73
C SER A 184 -8.12 3.16 10.38
N ASN A 185 -8.14 4.48 10.16
CA ASN A 185 -7.67 5.13 8.95
C ASN A 185 -6.47 6.02 9.27
N ILE A 186 -5.51 6.13 8.35
CA ILE A 186 -4.40 7.08 8.45
C ILE A 186 -4.95 8.47 8.16
N LYS A 187 -4.99 9.34 9.16
CA LYS A 187 -5.39 10.74 9.00
C LYS A 187 -4.31 11.57 8.34
N LYS A 188 -3.06 11.33 8.72
CA LYS A 188 -1.89 12.10 8.29
C LYS A 188 -0.68 11.19 8.10
N LYS A 189 0.08 11.42 7.04
CA LYS A 189 1.42 10.87 6.81
C LYS A 189 2.42 12.02 6.71
N GLU A 190 3.57 11.89 7.34
CA GLU A 190 4.68 12.84 7.23
C GLU A 190 5.94 12.08 6.82
N ILE A 191 6.64 12.58 5.82
CA ILE A 191 7.93 12.06 5.36
C ILE A 191 8.96 13.11 5.74
N ILE A 192 9.92 12.73 6.57
CA ILE A 192 10.95 13.62 7.11
C ILE A 192 12.29 13.12 6.62
N TYR A 193 12.93 13.91 5.78
CA TYR A 193 14.23 13.60 5.22
C TYR A 193 15.37 14.14 6.10
N GLN A 194 16.59 13.60 5.91
CA GLN A 194 17.77 13.99 6.68
C GLN A 194 18.13 15.48 6.59
N ASP A 195 17.84 16.13 5.46
CA ASP A 195 18.05 17.56 5.22
C ASP A 195 16.97 18.44 5.86
N GLY A 196 15.99 17.85 6.55
CA GLY A 196 14.88 18.55 7.19
C GLY A 196 13.71 18.86 6.24
N TYR A 197 13.87 18.61 4.93
CA TYR A 197 12.76 18.65 4.00
C TYR A 197 11.67 17.69 4.47
N THR A 198 10.42 18.15 4.43
CA THR A 198 9.27 17.38 4.92
C THR A 198 8.14 17.43 3.91
N GLU A 199 7.56 16.27 3.59
CA GLU A 199 6.31 16.15 2.85
C GLU A 199 5.20 15.66 3.78
N THR A 200 4.06 16.34 3.74
CA THR A 200 2.87 16.02 4.54
C THR A 200 1.73 15.64 3.63
N PHE A 201 1.03 14.58 4.00
CA PHE A 201 -0.16 14.11 3.32
C PHE A 201 -1.31 14.03 4.33
N VAL A 202 -2.45 14.62 3.98
CA VAL A 202 -3.66 14.61 4.79
C VAL A 202 -4.78 13.94 4.03
N TYR A 203 -5.47 13.01 4.68
CA TYR A 203 -6.47 12.16 4.05
C TYR A 203 -7.85 12.38 4.66
N THR A 204 -8.85 12.52 3.79
CA THR A 204 -10.27 12.47 4.17
C THR A 204 -10.90 11.22 3.61
N TYR A 205 -11.75 10.57 4.40
CA TYR A 205 -12.34 9.28 4.09
C TYR A 205 -13.85 9.34 4.05
N ASP A 206 -14.44 8.45 3.27
CA ASP A 206 -15.86 8.15 3.36
C ASP A 206 -16.16 6.96 4.30
N LYS A 207 -17.36 6.38 4.16
CA LYS A 207 -17.81 5.20 4.91
C LYS A 207 -17.67 3.89 4.13
N GLY A 208 -17.31 3.96 2.84
CA GLY A 208 -17.05 2.84 1.94
C GLY A 208 -15.88 2.00 2.42
N LYS A 209 -15.89 0.69 2.16
CA LYS A 209 -14.76 -0.17 2.52
C LYS A 209 -13.70 -0.12 1.43
N ASN A 210 -12.45 0.06 1.84
CA ASN A 210 -11.33 -0.10 0.93
C ASN A 210 -11.07 -1.59 0.64
N PRO A 211 -11.18 -2.05 -0.62
CA PRO A 211 -10.88 -3.44 -0.98
C PRO A 211 -9.39 -3.77 -0.89
N TYR A 212 -8.51 -2.77 -0.94
CA TYR A 212 -7.05 -2.91 -0.84
C TYR A 212 -6.53 -2.90 0.62
N ASN A 213 -7.41 -2.70 1.61
CA ASN A 213 -7.00 -2.64 3.01
C ASN A 213 -6.31 -3.94 3.49
N GLY A 214 -5.10 -3.79 4.02
CA GLY A 214 -4.25 -4.88 4.52
C GLY A 214 -3.41 -5.56 3.44
N LEU A 215 -3.48 -5.09 2.19
CA LEU A 215 -2.63 -5.56 1.12
C LEU A 215 -1.29 -4.79 1.16
N LEU A 216 -0.17 -5.51 1.21
CA LEU A 216 1.15 -4.87 1.27
C LEU A 216 1.69 -4.43 -0.11
N ILE A 217 0.86 -4.51 -1.16
CA ILE A 217 1.07 -4.05 -2.54
C ILE A 217 -0.26 -3.55 -3.09
N SER A 218 -0.39 -2.35 -3.63
CA SER A 218 -1.58 -2.02 -4.40
C SER A 218 -1.29 -1.17 -5.63
N PRO A 219 -1.68 -1.62 -6.81
CA PRO A 219 -1.38 -0.95 -8.07
C PRO A 219 -1.94 0.47 -8.25
N THR A 220 -2.69 1.07 -7.31
CA THR A 220 -3.39 2.34 -7.60
C THR A 220 -3.50 3.37 -6.44
N ASN A 221 -2.44 3.57 -5.65
CA ASN A 221 -2.32 4.57 -4.55
C ASN A 221 -2.65 4.09 -3.13
N LEU A 222 -2.09 4.83 -2.17
CA LEU A 222 -1.87 4.67 -0.72
C LEU A 222 -2.96 4.16 0.23
N PHE A 223 -4.03 3.63 -0.31
CA PHE A 223 -5.25 3.38 0.44
C PHE A 223 -5.11 2.18 1.39
N GLU A 224 -4.10 1.34 1.21
CA GLU A 224 -3.97 -0.03 1.70
C GLU A 224 -3.88 -0.16 3.23
N LEU A 225 -3.46 0.89 3.92
CA LEU A 225 -3.36 0.86 5.38
C LEU A 225 -4.63 1.38 6.07
N SER A 226 -5.55 1.95 5.30
CA SER A 226 -6.80 2.53 5.78
C SER A 226 -7.98 1.61 5.49
N LYS A 227 -8.90 1.55 6.46
CA LYS A 227 -10.11 0.74 6.39
C LYS A 227 -11.11 1.25 5.35
N ASN A 228 -11.15 2.56 5.14
CA ASN A 228 -12.11 3.24 4.28
C ASN A 228 -11.45 3.84 3.04
N ASN A 229 -12.26 4.19 2.04
CA ASN A 229 -11.80 4.83 0.81
C ASN A 229 -11.47 6.31 1.07
N VAL A 230 -10.37 6.78 0.50
CA VAL A 230 -9.97 8.19 0.55
C VAL A 230 -10.76 8.95 -0.49
N ILE A 231 -11.51 9.95 -0.08
CA ILE A 231 -12.22 10.85 -1.02
C ILE A 231 -11.45 12.13 -1.32
N LYS A 232 -10.45 12.45 -0.49
CA LYS A 232 -9.58 13.60 -0.69
C LYS A 232 -8.20 13.38 -0.08
N GLU A 233 -7.18 13.73 -0.85
CA GLU A 233 -5.77 13.78 -0.43
C GLU A 233 -5.23 15.19 -0.67
N VAL A 234 -4.58 15.74 0.36
CA VAL A 234 -3.84 16.99 0.27
C VAL A 234 -2.37 16.69 0.51
N ILE A 235 -1.51 17.16 -0.39
CA ILE A 235 -0.05 17.02 -0.33
C ILE A 235 0.54 18.42 -0.19
N GLU A 236 1.36 18.60 0.84
CA GLU A 236 2.08 19.83 1.14
C GLU A 236 3.53 19.51 1.45
N ASP A 237 4.47 20.38 1.06
CA ASP A 237 5.85 20.27 1.50
C ASP A 237 6.33 21.50 2.27
N SER A 238 7.50 21.38 2.89
CA SER A 238 8.14 22.47 3.64
C SER A 238 8.61 23.65 2.78
N GLU A 239 8.63 23.52 1.45
CA GLU A 239 9.04 24.56 0.50
C GLU A 239 7.85 25.29 -0.14
N GLY A 240 6.62 24.92 0.23
CA GLY A 240 5.39 25.56 -0.22
C GLY A 240 4.74 24.92 -1.45
N TYR A 241 5.16 23.71 -1.84
CA TYR A 241 4.40 22.89 -2.77
C TYR A 241 3.04 22.55 -2.17
N TYR A 242 2.01 22.58 -3.00
CA TYR A 242 0.65 22.21 -2.63
C TYR A 242 -0.03 21.50 -3.79
N LYS A 243 -0.62 20.33 -3.53
CA LYS A 243 -1.47 19.62 -4.48
C LYS A 243 -2.62 18.94 -3.78
N GLU A 244 -3.77 18.93 -4.43
CA GLU A 244 -4.98 18.28 -3.93
C GLU A 244 -5.51 17.30 -4.99
N TYR A 245 -6.01 16.16 -4.50
CA TYR A 245 -6.73 15.17 -5.30
C TYR A 245 -8.06 14.85 -4.64
N GLU A 246 -9.10 14.75 -5.45
CA GLU A 246 -10.43 14.30 -5.03
C GLU A 246 -10.80 13.04 -5.80
N TYR A 247 -11.51 12.14 -5.11
CA TYR A 247 -11.89 10.82 -5.62
C TYR A 247 -13.39 10.59 -5.42
N ASP A 248 -14.06 10.23 -6.49
CA ASP A 248 -15.47 9.85 -6.52
C ASP A 248 -15.62 8.33 -6.63
N TYR A 249 -16.60 7.76 -5.94
CA TYR A 249 -16.80 6.32 -5.88
C TYR A 249 -18.23 5.91 -6.21
N THR A 250 -18.37 4.91 -7.06
CA THR A 250 -19.62 4.15 -7.23
C THR A 250 -19.52 2.87 -6.42
N TYR A 251 -20.59 2.52 -5.69
CA TYR A 251 -20.59 1.39 -4.76
C TYR A 251 -21.59 0.31 -5.11
N GLU A 252 -21.19 -0.94 -4.88
CA GLU A 252 -22.09 -2.07 -4.78
C GLU A 252 -21.84 -2.82 -3.47
N ASN A 253 -22.87 -2.94 -2.62
CA ASN A 253 -22.78 -3.62 -1.33
C ASN A 253 -21.65 -3.07 -0.42
N ASN A 254 -21.44 -1.75 -0.45
CA ASN A 254 -20.40 -1.02 0.30
C ASN A 254 -18.95 -1.31 -0.13
N TYR A 255 -18.75 -1.83 -1.35
CA TYR A 255 -17.45 -1.99 -2.01
C TYR A 255 -17.42 -1.17 -3.31
N PRO A 256 -16.31 -0.48 -3.62
CA PRO A 256 -16.24 0.37 -4.79
C PRO A 256 -16.20 -0.48 -6.06
N THR A 257 -17.07 -0.19 -7.01
CA THR A 257 -17.05 -0.77 -8.36
C THR A 257 -16.44 0.18 -9.38
N GLU A 258 -16.44 1.48 -9.06
CA GLU A 258 -15.82 2.53 -9.88
C GLU A 258 -15.13 3.54 -8.96
N ILE A 259 -13.97 4.02 -9.39
CA ILE A 259 -13.21 5.08 -8.73
C ILE A 259 -12.88 6.10 -9.81
N THR A 260 -13.26 7.36 -9.63
CA THR A 260 -12.99 8.44 -10.59
C THR A 260 -12.16 9.53 -9.92
N TYR A 261 -11.16 10.06 -10.62
CA TYR A 261 -10.37 11.20 -10.15
C TYR A 261 -9.90 12.06 -11.32
N GLN A 262 -9.55 13.32 -11.03
CA GLN A 262 -9.00 14.25 -12.00
C GLN A 262 -7.47 14.36 -11.82
N ASN A 263 -6.72 14.28 -12.92
CA ASN A 263 -5.29 14.58 -12.91
C ASN A 263 -4.86 15.18 -14.26
N GLY A 264 -4.20 16.34 -14.22
CA GLY A 264 -3.66 16.98 -15.42
C GLY A 264 -4.70 17.34 -16.49
N GLY A 265 -5.94 17.66 -16.10
CA GLY A 265 -7.04 17.97 -17.02
C GLY A 265 -7.75 16.75 -17.62
N TYR A 266 -7.36 15.54 -17.24
CA TYR A 266 -8.04 14.30 -17.62
C TYR A 266 -8.79 13.71 -16.43
N THR A 267 -9.97 13.17 -16.71
CA THR A 267 -10.68 12.28 -15.80
C THR A 267 -10.21 10.86 -16.03
N TYR A 268 -9.79 10.19 -14.96
CA TYR A 268 -9.45 8.77 -14.94
C TYR A 268 -10.51 8.01 -14.15
N THR A 269 -10.94 6.88 -14.69
CA THR A 269 -11.89 5.98 -14.02
C THR A 269 -11.32 4.57 -13.98
N SER A 270 -11.20 4.02 -12.77
CA SER A 270 -10.88 2.62 -12.53
C SER A 270 -12.16 1.84 -12.24
N PHE A 271 -12.37 0.71 -12.92
CA PHE A 271 -13.51 -0.18 -12.73
C PHE A 271 -13.04 -1.47 -12.08
N ILE A 272 -13.60 -1.80 -10.92
CA ILE A 272 -13.21 -2.95 -10.11
C ILE A 272 -14.27 -4.03 -10.22
N THR A 273 -13.84 -5.24 -10.55
CA THR A 273 -14.69 -6.43 -10.55
C THR A 273 -14.26 -7.38 -9.45
N TYR A 274 -15.22 -8.11 -8.87
CA TYR A 274 -15.01 -9.03 -7.76
C TYR A 274 -15.41 -10.47 -8.13
N GLU A 275 -14.86 -11.47 -7.44
CA GLU A 275 -15.36 -12.87 -7.45
C GLU A 275 -16.69 -13.03 -6.69
#